data_AF-A0A9D5QGU0-F1
#
_entry.id   AF-A0A9D5QGU0-F1
#
_cell.length_a   1.000
_cell.length_b   1.000
_cell.length_c   1.000
_cell.angle_alpha   90.00
_cell.angle_beta   90.00
_cell.angle_gamma   90.00
#
_symmetry.space_group_name_H-M   'P 1'
#
loop_
_entity.id
_entity.type
_entity.pdbx_description
1 polymer ?
#
loop_
_entity_poly.entity_id
_entity_poly.type
_entity_poly.pdbx_seq_one_letter_code
_entity_poly.pdbx_strand_id
1 'polypeptide(L)'
;MRLSTPRASTVSLALCLCLAGTALSPRAATITSPEDGIVFVADSTYTLTGTGTDLEWSYDANSDGTGEVSIGGGESVEFTVPNNVTGAKTIDIFLRGSDGDDQISGTIGGGGGSTTGLDIDCGNYRIALSHDGNANDLDDIVAAPLALAIIAEAGLTDKFVFMDYSNHVCGDGPSMQVEGMQESVPGACERWDIDVNKTFEVRIPSVYEEAKTAFAEAATAAYEAGDRLYYACGGPMEVPYQMVSQLSQEVRDNITVISHSTWNDNHSFCGHTWSDLTPLCESIHIDDQNSACWNKSEGEWQWLADKGGKYEWLFNRNLKSSWDGSDAGMTFFIITGRGNSDAVMADAQELFNNDHSCEAVAVDRPARGTTRLAANHAGASTRRNARAFSLDGRLLGTVRLGTDASRLDPRSLPRAMQSRGLQAIVVRFDNGHVRRMTIVRR
;
A
#
# COMPACT_ATOMS: atom_id res chain seq x y z
N MET A 1 35.76 -1.89 105.48
CA MET A 1 35.83 -2.47 104.12
C MET A 1 34.41 -2.81 103.68
N ARG A 2 33.78 -1.94 102.88
CA ARG A 2 32.48 -2.18 102.24
C ARG A 2 32.74 -2.45 100.77
N LEU A 3 32.32 -3.61 100.27
CA LEU A 3 32.36 -3.94 98.84
C LEU A 3 31.08 -3.42 98.19
N SER A 4 31.25 -2.54 97.19
CA SER A 4 30.21 -1.91 96.41
C SER A 4 29.65 -2.86 95.35
N THR A 5 28.33 -2.98 95.28
CA THR A 5 27.61 -3.52 94.11
C THR A 5 27.56 -2.45 93.00
N PRO A 6 27.74 -2.82 91.71
CA PRO A 6 27.64 -1.85 90.63
C PRO A 6 26.19 -1.48 90.35
N ARG A 7 25.93 -0.18 90.21
CA ARG A 7 24.67 0.39 89.70
C ARG A 7 24.56 0.07 88.21
N ALA A 8 23.42 -0.50 87.80
CA ALA A 8 23.03 -0.58 86.41
C ALA A 8 22.67 0.83 85.91
N SER A 9 23.41 1.31 84.92
CA SER A 9 23.12 2.55 84.21
C SER A 9 22.12 2.25 83.09
N THR A 10 20.89 2.71 83.24
CA THR A 10 19.88 2.66 82.18
C THR A 10 20.26 3.70 81.12
N VAL A 11 20.77 3.25 79.97
CA VAL A 11 20.96 4.10 78.79
C VAL A 11 19.63 4.12 78.03
N SER A 12 18.87 5.20 78.17
CA SER A 12 17.72 5.46 77.31
C SER A 12 18.22 5.86 75.92
N LEU A 13 18.23 4.91 75.00
CA LEU A 13 18.42 5.18 73.58
C LEU A 13 17.10 5.71 73.02
N ALA A 14 16.99 7.02 72.83
CA ALA A 14 15.90 7.60 72.06
C ALA A 14 16.15 7.31 70.58
N LEU A 15 15.53 6.22 70.08
CA LEU A 15 15.49 5.93 68.65
C LEU A 15 14.52 6.93 68.00
N CYS A 16 15.05 8.05 67.52
CA CYS A 16 14.29 8.95 66.65
C CYS A 16 14.14 8.24 65.30
N LEU A 17 13.00 7.58 65.09
CA LEU A 17 12.61 7.05 63.80
C LEU A 17 12.24 8.24 62.91
N CYS A 18 13.22 8.81 62.21
CA CYS A 18 12.93 9.62 61.03
C CYS A 18 12.36 8.67 59.98
N LEU A 19 11.03 8.58 59.92
CA LEU A 19 10.33 8.19 58.70
C LEU A 19 10.70 9.24 57.66
N ALA A 20 11.79 8.99 56.92
CA ALA A 20 11.98 9.59 55.62
C ALA A 20 10.87 9.02 54.75
N GLY A 21 9.67 9.61 54.85
CA GLY A 21 8.72 9.56 53.77
C GLY A 21 9.44 10.22 52.60
N THR A 22 10.05 9.40 51.75
CA THR A 22 10.24 9.82 50.37
C THR A 22 8.84 10.15 49.89
N ALA A 23 8.50 11.43 49.91
CA ALA A 23 7.44 11.93 49.07
C ALA A 23 7.87 11.48 47.67
N LEU A 24 7.28 10.38 47.19
CA LEU A 24 7.36 10.03 45.79
C LEU A 24 6.88 11.30 45.12
N SER A 25 7.79 12.00 44.41
CA SER A 25 7.36 13.07 43.53
C SER A 25 6.18 12.53 42.75
N PRO A 26 5.02 13.22 42.75
CA PRO A 26 3.87 12.78 41.97
C PRO A 26 4.40 12.50 40.57
N ARG A 27 4.25 11.26 40.14
CA ARG A 27 4.75 10.83 38.85
C ARG A 27 3.83 11.53 37.86
N ALA A 28 4.37 12.50 37.12
CA ALA A 28 3.59 13.23 36.12
C ALA A 28 2.85 12.24 35.22
N ALA A 29 1.70 12.67 34.68
CA ALA A 29 1.03 11.86 33.68
C ALA A 29 2.05 11.43 32.62
N THR A 30 1.99 10.17 32.20
CA THR A 30 2.94 9.61 31.23
C THR A 30 2.20 8.63 30.34
N ILE A 31 2.30 8.83 29.03
CA ILE A 31 1.79 7.91 28.02
C ILE A 31 2.74 6.71 27.99
N THR A 32 2.18 5.50 28.17
CA THR A 32 2.95 4.25 28.17
C THR A 32 2.76 3.42 26.91
N SER A 33 1.68 3.66 26.16
CA SER A 33 1.46 3.11 24.82
C SER A 33 0.37 3.92 24.11
N PRO A 34 0.49 4.17 22.80
CA PRO A 34 1.62 3.80 21.94
C PRO A 34 2.89 4.63 22.21
N GLU A 35 4.00 4.26 21.57
CA GLU A 35 5.25 5.01 21.63
C GLU A 35 5.18 6.28 20.75
N ASP A 36 5.98 7.28 21.10
CA ASP A 36 6.15 8.49 20.29
C ASP A 36 6.71 8.15 18.90
N GLY A 37 6.19 8.80 17.87
CA GLY A 37 6.51 8.51 16.46
C GLY A 37 5.74 7.34 15.85
N ILE A 38 4.70 6.81 16.50
CA ILE A 38 3.87 5.74 15.94
C ILE A 38 3.19 6.13 14.61
N VAL A 39 3.06 5.16 13.70
CA VAL A 39 2.21 5.26 12.51
C VAL A 39 0.83 4.67 12.82
N PHE A 40 -0.18 5.54 12.85
CA PHE A 40 -1.58 5.18 13.00
C PHE A 40 -2.19 4.81 11.64
N VAL A 41 -3.01 3.76 11.58
CA VAL A 41 -3.78 3.39 10.39
C VAL A 41 -5.17 3.99 10.50
N ALA A 42 -5.60 4.76 9.48
CA ALA A 42 -6.96 5.30 9.42
C ALA A 42 -8.03 4.21 9.63
N ASP A 43 -9.13 4.55 10.32
CA ASP A 43 -10.22 3.63 10.71
C ASP A 43 -9.83 2.46 11.63
N SER A 44 -8.58 2.37 12.07
CA SER A 44 -8.15 1.36 13.04
C SER A 44 -8.34 1.87 14.47
N THR A 45 -8.66 0.94 15.38
CA THR A 45 -8.78 1.21 16.82
C THR A 45 -7.52 0.78 17.56
N TYR A 46 -7.00 1.68 18.40
CA TYR A 46 -5.83 1.50 19.24
C TYR A 46 -6.21 1.65 20.70
N THR A 47 -5.63 0.83 21.57
CA THR A 47 -5.70 1.02 23.01
C THR A 47 -4.61 1.97 23.45
N LEU A 48 -4.99 3.17 23.90
CA LEU A 48 -4.09 4.11 24.55
C LEU A 48 -3.97 3.73 26.03
N THR A 49 -2.76 3.83 26.58
CA THR A 49 -2.52 3.58 28.01
C THR A 49 -1.55 4.60 28.58
N GLY A 50 -1.77 4.98 29.82
CA GLY A 50 -0.94 5.93 30.53
C GLY A 50 -1.08 5.80 32.05
N THR A 51 -0.17 6.44 32.76
CA THR A 51 -0.14 6.46 34.23
C THR A 51 -0.21 7.88 34.74
N GLY A 52 -0.90 8.13 35.84
CA GLY A 52 -1.05 9.44 36.48
C GLY A 52 -2.36 9.52 37.26
N THR A 53 -2.78 10.73 37.63
CA THR A 53 -3.95 10.95 38.49
C THR A 53 -4.98 11.82 37.78
N ASP A 54 -6.25 11.39 37.76
CA ASP A 54 -7.36 12.09 37.10
C ASP A 54 -7.09 12.34 35.60
N LEU A 55 -6.84 11.24 34.87
CA LEU A 55 -6.38 11.27 33.47
C LEU A 55 -7.52 11.55 32.47
N GLU A 56 -7.26 12.47 31.54
CA GLU A 56 -8.10 12.77 30.37
C GLU A 56 -7.27 12.64 29.08
N TRP A 57 -7.87 12.01 28.07
CA TRP A 57 -7.27 11.77 26.76
C TRP A 57 -7.95 12.61 25.69
N SER A 58 -7.14 13.14 24.78
CA SER A 58 -7.58 13.91 23.62
C SER A 58 -6.58 13.78 22.47
N TYR A 59 -6.97 14.21 21.27
CA TYR A 59 -6.09 14.27 20.12
C TYR A 59 -6.32 15.51 19.27
N ASP A 60 -5.31 15.90 18.50
CA ASP A 60 -5.36 16.88 17.43
C ASP A 60 -4.97 16.18 16.11
N ALA A 61 -5.94 16.03 15.20
CA ALA A 61 -5.82 15.22 13.98
C ALA A 61 -4.81 15.75 12.96
N ASN A 62 -4.37 17.00 13.10
CA ASN A 62 -3.47 17.65 12.17
C ASN A 62 -2.33 18.43 12.82
N SER A 63 -2.18 18.31 14.15
CA SER A 63 -1.10 18.94 14.91
C SER A 63 -1.00 20.46 14.63
N ASP A 64 -2.15 21.10 14.37
CA ASP A 64 -2.19 22.53 14.04
C ASP A 64 -2.53 23.41 15.26
N GLY A 65 -2.84 22.78 16.39
CA GLY A 65 -3.20 23.44 17.64
C GLY A 65 -4.62 23.99 17.63
N THR A 66 -5.45 23.65 16.65
CA THR A 66 -6.79 24.23 16.42
C THR A 66 -7.88 23.17 16.28
N GLY A 67 -8.00 22.23 17.21
CA GLY A 67 -9.13 21.31 17.17
C GLY A 67 -9.01 20.08 18.04
N GLU A 68 -8.60 20.24 19.29
CA GLU A 68 -8.45 19.12 20.22
C GLU A 68 -9.80 18.42 20.50
N VAL A 69 -9.88 17.13 20.18
CA VAL A 69 -11.07 16.29 20.36
C VAL A 69 -10.86 15.36 21.54
N SER A 70 -11.80 15.36 22.49
CA SER A 70 -11.77 14.46 23.63
C SER A 70 -12.06 13.01 23.22
N ILE A 71 -11.26 12.07 23.76
CA ILE A 71 -11.39 10.62 23.55
C ILE A 71 -12.12 10.01 24.75
N GLY A 72 -11.69 10.33 25.97
CA GLY A 72 -12.19 9.74 27.22
C GLY A 72 -11.27 10.00 28.41
N GLY A 73 -11.44 9.25 29.50
CA GLY A 73 -10.60 9.39 30.70
C GLY A 73 -10.25 8.05 31.34
N GLY A 74 -9.23 8.08 32.19
CA GLY A 74 -8.67 6.92 32.89
C GLY A 74 -7.31 6.45 32.35
N GLU A 75 -6.77 5.40 32.97
CA GLU A 75 -5.46 4.83 32.62
C GLU A 75 -5.42 4.16 31.25
N SER A 76 -6.58 3.88 30.64
CA SER A 76 -6.68 3.30 29.31
C SER A 76 -7.97 3.69 28.60
N VAL A 77 -7.88 4.00 27.31
CA VAL A 77 -9.02 4.32 26.43
C VAL A 77 -8.85 3.68 25.06
N GLU A 78 -9.96 3.38 24.39
CA GLU A 78 -9.96 2.95 22.98
C GLU A 78 -10.08 4.20 22.09
N PHE A 79 -9.14 4.34 21.15
CA PHE A 79 -9.08 5.45 20.21
C PHE A 79 -9.18 4.92 18.79
N THR A 80 -10.19 5.38 18.03
CA THR A 80 -10.31 5.08 16.60
C THR A 80 -9.76 6.25 15.80
N VAL A 81 -8.78 5.95 14.94
CA VAL A 81 -8.10 6.94 14.11
C VAL A 81 -9.08 7.51 13.07
N PRO A 82 -9.30 8.83 13.00
CA PRO A 82 -10.22 9.42 12.04
C PRO A 82 -9.80 9.14 10.59
N ASN A 83 -10.77 8.86 9.71
CA ASN A 83 -10.55 8.55 8.28
C ASN A 83 -10.78 9.74 7.34
N ASN A 84 -11.34 10.83 7.84
CA ASN A 84 -11.65 12.04 7.10
C ASN A 84 -10.51 13.07 7.12
N VAL A 85 -9.29 12.62 7.43
CA VAL A 85 -8.11 13.48 7.52
C VAL A 85 -7.49 13.58 6.13
N THR A 86 -7.67 14.72 5.45
CA THR A 86 -7.14 14.96 4.09
C THR A 86 -5.63 15.20 4.11
N GLY A 87 -4.85 14.30 3.50
CA GLY A 87 -3.39 14.38 3.36
C GLY A 87 -2.61 13.59 4.41
N ALA A 88 -1.31 13.39 4.20
CA ALA A 88 -0.42 12.84 5.22
C ALA A 88 -0.36 13.83 6.40
N LYS A 89 -0.84 13.43 7.57
CA LYS A 89 -0.92 14.33 8.73
C LYS A 89 -0.27 13.74 9.97
N THR A 90 0.44 14.60 10.67
CA THR A 90 0.82 14.39 12.06
C THR A 90 -0.43 14.46 12.93
N ILE A 91 -0.57 13.51 13.85
CA ILE A 91 -1.60 13.52 14.89
C ILE A 91 -0.89 13.63 16.24
N ASP A 92 -1.33 14.56 17.07
CA ASP A 92 -0.88 14.63 18.46
C ASP A 92 -1.91 13.95 19.37
N ILE A 93 -1.44 13.10 20.27
CA ILE A 93 -2.25 12.53 21.34
C ILE A 93 -1.78 13.13 22.66
N PHE A 94 -2.72 13.67 23.41
CA PHE A 94 -2.48 14.29 24.71
C PHE A 94 -3.05 13.42 25.82
N LEU A 95 -2.27 13.32 26.90
CA LEU A 95 -2.71 12.77 28.17
C LEU A 95 -2.55 13.84 29.23
N ARG A 96 -3.66 14.35 29.74
CA ARG A 96 -3.68 15.37 30.79
C ARG A 96 -4.01 14.74 32.13
N GLY A 97 -3.33 15.16 33.18
CA GLY A 97 -3.54 14.67 34.54
C GLY A 97 -3.36 15.79 35.57
N SER A 98 -3.95 15.60 36.75
CA SER A 98 -3.77 16.53 37.87
C SER A 98 -2.31 16.62 38.36
N ASP A 99 -1.49 15.62 38.03
CA ASP A 99 -0.06 15.53 38.33
C ASP A 99 0.86 15.95 37.16
N GLY A 100 0.31 16.36 36.01
CA GLY A 100 1.05 16.84 34.85
C GLY A 100 0.42 16.36 33.54
N ASP A 101 0.98 16.82 32.42
CA ASP A 101 0.52 16.46 31.08
C ASP A 101 1.65 15.76 30.32
N ASP A 102 1.29 14.90 29.37
CA ASP A 102 2.19 14.26 28.42
C ASP A 102 1.60 14.27 27.01
N GLN A 103 2.47 14.17 26.01
CA GLN A 103 2.10 14.21 24.60
C GLN A 103 2.98 13.25 23.82
N ILE A 104 2.37 12.55 22.87
CA ILE A 104 3.08 11.87 21.79
C ILE A 104 2.58 12.40 20.45
N SER A 105 3.46 12.39 19.46
CA SER A 105 3.13 12.70 18.08
C SER A 105 3.24 11.42 17.24
N GLY A 106 2.25 11.16 16.39
CA GLY A 106 2.28 10.08 15.41
C GLY A 106 1.95 10.60 14.02
N THR A 107 1.98 9.73 13.03
CA THR A 107 1.48 10.04 11.68
C THR A 107 0.29 9.17 11.36
N ILE A 108 -0.78 9.72 10.78
CA ILE A 108 -1.86 8.91 10.21
C ILE A 108 -1.40 8.45 8.83
N GLY A 109 -0.95 7.20 8.77
CA GLY A 109 -0.72 6.50 7.51
C GLY A 109 -2.06 6.07 6.93
N GLY A 110 -2.42 6.60 5.76
CA GLY A 110 -3.39 5.92 4.91
C GLY A 110 -2.72 4.67 4.36
N GLY A 111 -2.80 3.54 5.07
CA GLY A 111 -2.23 2.26 4.60
C GLY A 111 -0.81 2.36 3.99
N GLY A 112 0.03 3.24 4.55
CA GLY A 112 1.13 3.88 3.83
C GLY A 112 2.25 4.37 4.77
N GLY A 113 2.90 3.50 5.54
CA GLY A 113 3.98 3.84 6.46
C GLY A 113 5.39 3.69 5.87
N SER A 114 6.15 4.79 5.82
CA SER A 114 7.51 4.89 6.38
C SER A 114 8.08 6.31 6.18
N THR A 115 8.76 6.84 7.19
CA THR A 115 9.60 8.05 7.14
C THR A 115 11.05 7.77 6.73
N THR A 116 11.32 6.56 6.22
CA THR A 116 12.45 6.20 5.36
C THR A 116 11.97 5.13 4.39
N GLY A 117 11.54 5.52 3.19
CA GLY A 117 10.85 4.62 2.27
C GLY A 117 9.57 5.23 1.74
N LEU A 118 9.43 5.36 0.41
CA LEU A 118 8.12 5.35 -0.22
C LEU A 118 7.36 4.10 0.22
N ASP A 119 6.16 4.27 0.77
CA ASP A 119 5.28 3.11 0.96
C ASP A 119 4.54 2.84 -0.34
N ILE A 120 4.70 1.63 -0.84
CA ILE A 120 4.07 1.15 -2.06
C ILE A 120 2.86 0.33 -1.62
N ASP A 121 1.66 0.79 -1.97
CA ASP A 121 0.43 0.05 -1.71
C ASP A 121 0.45 -1.28 -2.48
N CYS A 122 0.66 -2.37 -1.77
CA CYS A 122 0.62 -3.73 -2.31
C CYS A 122 -0.77 -4.38 -2.22
N GLY A 123 -1.80 -3.63 -1.85
CA GLY A 123 -3.17 -4.06 -1.60
C GLY A 123 -3.89 -4.70 -2.79
N ASN A 124 -5.16 -5.08 -2.59
CA ASN A 124 -5.92 -5.81 -3.60
C ASN A 124 -6.54 -4.84 -4.62
N TYR A 125 -5.78 -4.51 -5.66
CA TYR A 125 -6.22 -3.69 -6.77
C TYR A 125 -5.52 -4.07 -8.08
N ARG A 126 -6.07 -3.57 -9.19
CA ARG A 126 -5.53 -3.62 -10.55
C ARG A 126 -5.40 -2.21 -11.10
N ILE A 127 -4.48 -2.05 -12.05
CA ILE A 127 -4.15 -0.77 -12.67
C ILE A 127 -4.45 -0.85 -14.17
N ALA A 128 -5.29 0.06 -14.63
CA ALA A 128 -5.49 0.38 -16.03
C ALA A 128 -5.03 1.83 -16.31
N LEU A 129 -4.51 2.09 -17.50
CA LEU A 129 -4.00 3.39 -17.92
C LEU A 129 -4.63 3.80 -19.25
N SER A 130 -4.91 5.09 -19.43
CA SER A 130 -5.26 5.69 -20.73
C SER A 130 -4.34 6.88 -20.93
N HIS A 131 -3.67 6.94 -22.08
CA HIS A 131 -2.79 8.05 -22.45
C HIS A 131 -3.14 8.54 -23.84
N ASP A 132 -2.97 9.84 -24.05
CA ASP A 132 -3.46 10.50 -25.23
C ASP A 132 -2.40 10.67 -26.32
N GLY A 133 -1.12 10.54 -25.95
CA GLY A 133 0.02 10.69 -26.84
C GLY A 133 0.34 12.14 -27.23
N ASN A 134 -0.41 13.10 -26.69
CA ASN A 134 -1.33 14.02 -27.33
C ASN A 134 -1.11 14.44 -28.81
N ALA A 135 -2.21 14.62 -29.53
CA ALA A 135 -2.23 15.19 -30.89
C ALA A 135 -1.85 16.69 -30.96
N ASN A 136 -1.66 17.33 -29.81
CA ASN A 136 -1.56 18.79 -29.65
C ASN A 136 -0.19 19.27 -29.11
N ASP A 137 0.55 18.45 -28.36
CA ASP A 137 1.96 18.65 -28.03
C ASP A 137 2.76 17.32 -28.07
N LEU A 138 3.70 17.04 -27.15
CA LEU A 138 4.59 15.86 -27.19
C LEU A 138 4.87 15.26 -25.79
N ASP A 139 4.24 15.74 -24.72
CA ASP A 139 4.54 15.31 -23.34
C ASP A 139 4.24 13.82 -23.09
N ASP A 140 3.13 13.34 -23.60
CA ASP A 140 2.66 11.99 -23.32
C ASP A 140 3.54 10.88 -23.92
N ILE A 141 4.40 11.22 -24.88
CA ILE A 141 5.42 10.33 -25.44
C ILE A 141 6.40 9.86 -24.37
N VAL A 142 6.67 10.67 -23.33
CA VAL A 142 7.45 10.27 -22.15
C VAL A 142 6.57 9.91 -20.96
N ALA A 143 5.38 10.50 -20.80
CA ALA A 143 4.51 10.19 -19.67
C ALA A 143 4.03 8.73 -19.66
N ALA A 144 3.60 8.20 -20.81
CA ALA A 144 3.15 6.81 -20.94
C ALA A 144 4.23 5.77 -20.55
N PRO A 145 5.45 5.79 -21.13
CA PRO A 145 6.50 4.86 -20.71
C PRO A 145 6.98 5.12 -19.28
N LEU A 146 6.88 6.35 -18.76
CA LEU A 146 7.17 6.66 -17.35
C LEU A 146 6.17 5.99 -16.41
N ALA A 147 4.87 6.02 -16.73
CA ALA A 147 3.83 5.34 -15.95
C ALA A 147 4.07 3.82 -15.87
N LEU A 148 4.43 3.20 -16.99
CA LEU A 148 4.81 1.78 -17.04
C LEU A 148 6.08 1.49 -16.22
N ALA A 149 7.08 2.38 -16.30
CA ALA A 149 8.29 2.25 -15.49
C ALA A 149 8.00 2.39 -13.99
N ILE A 150 7.13 3.33 -13.58
CA ILE A 150 6.69 3.50 -12.18
C ILE A 150 6.10 2.19 -11.64
N ILE A 151 5.18 1.56 -12.38
CA ILE A 151 4.57 0.27 -12.00
C ILE A 151 5.65 -0.80 -11.84
N ALA A 152 6.60 -0.88 -12.77
CA ALA A 152 7.60 -1.93 -12.77
C ALA A 152 8.69 -1.75 -11.70
N GLU A 153 9.16 -0.54 -11.47
CA GLU A 153 10.12 -0.22 -10.41
C GLU A 153 9.49 -0.38 -9.01
N ALA A 154 8.16 -0.21 -8.90
CA ALA A 154 7.40 -0.53 -7.70
C ALA A 154 7.20 -2.05 -7.47
N GLY A 155 7.58 -2.90 -8.43
CA GLY A 155 7.35 -4.33 -8.37
C GLY A 155 5.88 -4.74 -8.55
N LEU A 156 5.09 -3.93 -9.26
CA LEU A 156 3.63 -4.06 -9.41
C LEU A 156 3.18 -4.51 -10.81
N THR A 157 4.06 -5.10 -11.61
CA THR A 157 3.74 -5.51 -12.99
C THR A 157 2.59 -6.53 -13.08
N ASP A 158 2.32 -7.27 -12.00
CA ASP A 158 1.19 -8.19 -11.87
C ASP A 158 -0.16 -7.48 -11.61
N LYS A 159 -0.13 -6.24 -11.12
CA LYS A 159 -1.32 -5.40 -10.95
C LYS A 159 -1.72 -4.68 -12.24
N PHE A 160 -0.78 -4.46 -13.16
CA PHE A 160 -1.08 -3.87 -14.47
C PHE A 160 -1.89 -4.82 -15.36
N VAL A 161 -3.05 -4.37 -15.82
CA VAL A 161 -3.99 -5.21 -16.60
C VAL A 161 -4.34 -4.66 -17.97
N PHE A 162 -4.23 -3.35 -18.19
CA PHE A 162 -4.67 -2.72 -19.43
C PHE A 162 -4.03 -1.34 -19.63
N MET A 163 -3.69 -1.02 -20.88
CA MET A 163 -3.40 0.35 -21.29
C MET A 163 -3.94 0.61 -22.69
N ASP A 164 -4.71 1.69 -22.86
CA ASP A 164 -4.86 2.31 -24.17
C ASP A 164 -3.90 3.50 -24.31
N TYR A 165 -3.48 3.75 -25.54
CA TYR A 165 -2.65 4.90 -25.86
C TYR A 165 -3.00 5.52 -27.20
N SER A 166 -2.62 6.78 -27.37
CA SER A 166 -3.00 7.64 -28.50
C SER A 166 -4.50 7.92 -28.53
N ASN A 167 -5.13 8.13 -27.38
CA ASN A 167 -6.59 8.16 -27.22
C ASN A 167 -7.33 9.35 -27.87
N HIS A 168 -6.63 10.25 -28.58
CA HIS A 168 -7.22 11.26 -29.48
C HIS A 168 -7.81 10.61 -30.74
N VAL A 169 -8.90 9.86 -30.58
CA VAL A 169 -9.48 8.99 -31.61
C VAL A 169 -10.31 9.71 -32.68
N CYS A 170 -10.72 10.97 -32.49
CA CYS A 170 -11.60 11.69 -33.43
C CYS A 170 -10.91 12.75 -34.32
N GLY A 171 -9.59 12.69 -34.48
CA GLY A 171 -8.81 13.67 -35.26
C GLY A 171 -8.07 13.06 -36.46
N ASP A 172 -7.80 13.88 -37.46
CA ASP A 172 -7.12 13.46 -38.69
C ASP A 172 -5.61 13.24 -38.48
N GLY A 173 -5.13 12.05 -38.86
CA GLY A 173 -3.79 11.83 -39.41
C GLY A 173 -2.73 11.23 -38.47
N PRO A 174 -1.84 10.35 -38.99
CA PRO A 174 -0.66 9.89 -38.29
C PRO A 174 0.24 11.10 -38.06
N SER A 175 0.41 11.44 -36.79
CA SER A 175 1.26 12.51 -36.35
C SER A 175 2.53 11.90 -35.75
N MET A 176 3.61 12.69 -35.66
CA MET A 176 4.86 12.30 -34.98
C MET A 176 4.61 11.67 -33.61
N GLN A 177 3.48 12.02 -32.99
CA GLN A 177 3.02 11.53 -31.72
C GLN A 177 2.55 10.08 -31.75
N VAL A 178 1.81 9.66 -32.79
CA VAL A 178 1.44 8.24 -32.94
C VAL A 178 2.70 7.39 -33.10
N GLU A 179 3.65 7.83 -33.94
CA GLU A 179 4.94 7.14 -34.08
C GLU A 179 5.74 7.14 -32.77
N GLY A 180 5.73 8.27 -32.05
CA GLY A 180 6.37 8.42 -30.74
C GLY A 180 5.80 7.45 -29.70
N MET A 181 4.48 7.31 -29.63
CA MET A 181 3.78 6.39 -28.73
C MET A 181 3.97 4.92 -29.11
N GLN A 182 3.91 4.61 -30.41
CA GLN A 182 4.19 3.28 -30.94
C GLN A 182 5.63 2.81 -30.70
N GLU A 183 6.57 3.74 -30.50
CA GLU A 183 7.92 3.42 -30.04
C GLU A 183 8.01 3.38 -28.51
N SER A 184 7.42 4.36 -27.81
CA SER A 184 7.53 4.53 -26.36
C SER A 184 6.84 3.40 -25.59
N VAL A 185 5.58 3.07 -25.90
CA VAL A 185 4.81 2.09 -25.12
C VAL A 185 5.38 0.67 -25.26
N PRO A 186 5.58 0.12 -26.48
CA PRO A 186 6.23 -1.17 -26.65
C PRO A 186 7.68 -1.18 -26.17
N GLY A 187 8.42 -0.07 -26.35
CA GLY A 187 9.81 0.06 -25.91
C GLY A 187 9.96 0.01 -24.38
N ALA A 188 8.99 0.54 -23.64
CA ALA A 188 8.92 0.39 -22.18
C ALA A 188 8.55 -1.04 -21.80
N CYS A 189 7.57 -1.65 -22.49
CA CYS A 189 7.20 -3.04 -22.24
C CYS A 189 8.40 -3.99 -22.36
N GLU A 190 9.22 -3.84 -23.40
CA GLU A 190 10.46 -4.61 -23.60
C GLU A 190 11.46 -4.41 -22.44
N ARG A 191 11.63 -3.17 -21.97
CA ARG A 191 12.67 -2.81 -20.98
C ARG A 191 12.30 -3.14 -19.54
N TRP A 192 11.02 -3.20 -19.24
CA TRP A 192 10.48 -3.48 -17.91
C TRP A 192 9.78 -4.84 -17.80
N ASP A 193 9.89 -5.69 -18.83
CA ASP A 193 9.28 -7.03 -18.88
C ASP A 193 7.76 -7.00 -18.62
N ILE A 194 7.09 -6.01 -19.22
CA ILE A 194 5.64 -5.85 -19.16
C ILE A 194 5.02 -6.53 -20.38
N ASP A 195 3.93 -7.26 -20.17
CA ASP A 195 3.20 -7.91 -21.25
C ASP A 195 2.58 -6.88 -22.21
N VAL A 196 3.24 -6.69 -23.35
CA VAL A 196 2.82 -5.74 -24.40
C VAL A 196 1.41 -6.05 -24.94
N ASN A 197 0.91 -7.28 -24.79
CA ASN A 197 -0.45 -7.63 -25.23
C ASN A 197 -1.55 -7.00 -24.36
N LYS A 198 -1.18 -6.34 -23.25
CA LYS A 198 -2.08 -5.52 -22.44
C LYS A 198 -2.16 -4.06 -22.92
N THR A 199 -1.42 -3.70 -23.97
CA THR A 199 -1.33 -2.31 -24.48
C THR A 199 -1.98 -2.19 -25.86
N PHE A 200 -2.74 -1.12 -26.08
CA PHE A 200 -3.59 -0.96 -27.26
C PHE A 200 -3.47 0.44 -27.88
N GLU A 201 -3.03 0.51 -29.15
CA GLU A 201 -3.01 1.72 -29.97
C GLU A 201 -4.42 2.02 -30.51
N VAL A 202 -5.17 2.84 -29.79
CA VAL A 202 -6.61 3.01 -30.05
C VAL A 202 -6.93 3.96 -31.20
N ARG A 203 -5.96 4.61 -31.84
CA ARG A 203 -6.21 5.29 -33.14
C ARG A 203 -6.39 4.30 -34.28
N ILE A 204 -5.94 3.06 -34.13
CA ILE A 204 -6.21 2.00 -35.12
C ILE A 204 -7.61 1.45 -34.85
N PRO A 205 -8.61 1.65 -35.75
CA PRO A 205 -10.01 1.33 -35.43
C PRO A 205 -10.27 -0.13 -35.05
N SER A 206 -9.56 -1.08 -35.65
CA SER A 206 -9.67 -2.50 -35.27
C SER A 206 -9.12 -2.76 -33.86
N VAL A 207 -8.01 -2.13 -33.50
CA VAL A 207 -7.40 -2.24 -32.18
C VAL A 207 -8.27 -1.55 -31.13
N TYR A 208 -9.00 -0.49 -31.48
CA TYR A 208 -9.93 0.15 -30.56
C TYR A 208 -11.08 -0.78 -30.12
N GLU A 209 -11.64 -1.56 -31.04
CA GLU A 209 -12.66 -2.57 -30.69
C GLU A 209 -12.08 -3.72 -29.83
N GLU A 210 -10.84 -4.13 -30.13
CA GLU A 210 -10.10 -5.11 -29.32
C GLU A 210 -9.82 -4.58 -27.91
N ALA A 211 -9.42 -3.32 -27.80
CA ALA A 211 -9.16 -2.63 -26.54
C ALA A 211 -10.41 -2.56 -25.67
N LYS A 212 -11.58 -2.24 -26.26
CA LYS A 212 -12.86 -2.28 -25.53
C LYS A 212 -13.17 -3.65 -24.97
N THR A 213 -12.90 -4.70 -25.73
CA THR A 213 -13.09 -6.09 -25.28
C THR A 213 -12.12 -6.42 -24.15
N ALA A 214 -10.83 -6.11 -24.33
CA ALA A 214 -9.78 -6.39 -23.34
C ALA A 214 -9.99 -5.62 -22.03
N PHE A 215 -10.42 -4.35 -22.09
CA PHE A 215 -10.77 -3.58 -20.91
C PHE A 215 -11.95 -4.21 -20.16
N ALA A 216 -13.00 -4.63 -20.88
CA ALA A 216 -14.15 -5.28 -20.26
C ALA A 216 -13.79 -6.60 -19.57
N GLU A 217 -12.90 -7.40 -20.20
CA GLU A 217 -12.37 -8.62 -19.60
C GLU A 217 -11.52 -8.32 -18.35
N ALA A 218 -10.62 -7.33 -18.42
CA ALA A 218 -9.78 -6.92 -17.29
C ALA A 218 -10.61 -6.38 -16.10
N ALA A 219 -11.60 -5.54 -16.37
CA ALA A 219 -12.49 -4.97 -15.35
C ALA A 219 -13.37 -6.04 -14.70
N THR A 220 -13.91 -6.96 -15.51
CA THR A 220 -14.70 -8.09 -14.99
C THR A 220 -13.82 -9.01 -14.13
N ALA A 221 -12.60 -9.32 -14.57
CA ALA A 221 -11.68 -10.16 -13.81
C ALA A 221 -11.28 -9.52 -12.47
N ALA A 222 -11.06 -8.19 -12.43
CA ALA A 222 -10.80 -7.46 -11.19
C ALA A 222 -12.00 -7.56 -10.23
N TYR A 223 -13.21 -7.31 -10.73
CA TYR A 223 -14.45 -7.44 -9.95
C TYR A 223 -14.64 -8.85 -9.39
N GLU A 224 -14.47 -9.89 -10.21
CA GLU A 224 -14.62 -11.29 -9.78
C GLU A 224 -13.56 -11.71 -8.73
N ALA A 225 -12.36 -11.12 -8.79
CA ALA A 225 -11.32 -11.31 -7.79
C ALA A 225 -11.58 -10.54 -6.48
N GLY A 226 -12.52 -9.59 -6.50
CA GLY A 226 -12.74 -8.63 -5.42
C GLY A 226 -11.59 -7.63 -5.26
N ASP A 227 -10.94 -7.31 -6.38
CA ASP A 227 -9.87 -6.31 -6.49
C ASP A 227 -10.47 -5.03 -7.07
N ARG A 228 -10.15 -3.87 -6.48
CA ARG A 228 -10.53 -2.57 -7.06
C ARG A 228 -9.81 -2.37 -8.40
N LEU A 229 -10.47 -1.86 -9.44
CA LEU A 229 -9.76 -1.41 -10.65
C LEU A 229 -9.57 0.10 -10.58
N TYR A 230 -8.31 0.56 -10.48
CA TYR A 230 -7.97 1.96 -10.70
C TYR A 230 -7.69 2.19 -12.18
N TYR A 231 -8.31 3.21 -12.75
CA TYR A 231 -8.14 3.60 -14.14
C TYR A 231 -7.65 5.05 -14.22
N ALA A 232 -6.36 5.23 -14.49
CA ALA A 232 -5.77 6.56 -14.69
C ALA A 232 -6.09 7.06 -16.11
N CYS A 233 -6.85 8.15 -16.20
CA CYS A 233 -7.41 8.68 -17.42
C CYS A 233 -6.63 9.93 -17.86
N GLY A 234 -5.56 9.73 -18.64
CA GLY A 234 -4.79 10.77 -19.29
C GLY A 234 -5.47 11.29 -20.57
N GLY A 235 -5.45 12.60 -20.78
CA GLY A 235 -6.05 13.28 -21.94
C GLY A 235 -7.59 13.22 -22.06
N PRO A 236 -8.14 13.27 -23.29
CA PRO A 236 -9.58 13.32 -23.55
C PRO A 236 -10.35 12.12 -23.01
N MET A 237 -11.53 12.37 -22.44
CA MET A 237 -12.32 11.35 -21.73
C MET A 237 -13.16 10.43 -22.63
N GLU A 238 -13.07 10.55 -23.96
CA GLU A 238 -13.84 9.72 -24.89
C GLU A 238 -13.52 8.24 -24.75
N VAL A 239 -12.25 7.88 -24.86
CA VAL A 239 -11.85 6.47 -24.78
C VAL A 239 -12.17 5.91 -23.40
N PRO A 240 -11.77 6.54 -22.28
CA PRO A 240 -12.22 6.12 -20.95
C PRO A 240 -13.74 5.96 -20.81
N TYR A 241 -14.53 6.91 -21.33
CA TYR A 241 -15.99 6.81 -21.32
C TYR A 241 -16.51 5.59 -22.08
N GLN A 242 -16.01 5.35 -23.30
CA GLN A 242 -16.42 4.20 -24.11
C GLN A 242 -16.02 2.87 -23.44
N MET A 243 -14.84 2.82 -22.80
CA MET A 243 -14.37 1.66 -22.05
C MET A 243 -15.28 1.31 -20.87
N VAL A 244 -15.70 2.32 -20.10
CA VAL A 244 -16.52 2.13 -18.88
C VAL A 244 -18.01 1.97 -19.19
N SER A 245 -18.56 2.74 -20.13
CA SER A 245 -20.01 2.80 -20.40
C SER A 245 -20.61 1.49 -20.92
N GLN A 246 -19.81 0.64 -21.57
CA GLN A 246 -20.24 -0.68 -22.05
C GLN A 246 -20.38 -1.74 -20.94
N LEU A 247 -19.89 -1.46 -19.72
CA LEU A 247 -19.86 -2.42 -18.63
C LEU A 247 -21.20 -2.47 -17.87
N SER A 248 -21.44 -3.59 -17.18
CA SER A 248 -22.58 -3.70 -16.25
C SER A 248 -22.40 -2.77 -15.04
N GLN A 249 -23.49 -2.39 -14.39
CA GLN A 249 -23.42 -1.55 -13.18
C GLN A 249 -22.51 -2.14 -12.11
N GLU A 250 -22.62 -3.44 -11.85
CA GLU A 250 -21.85 -4.13 -10.81
C GLU A 250 -20.33 -4.06 -11.06
N VAL A 251 -19.89 -4.16 -12.32
CA VAL A 251 -18.48 -4.02 -12.68
C VAL A 251 -18.05 -2.56 -12.56
N ARG A 252 -18.88 -1.61 -13.01
CA ARG A 252 -18.58 -0.16 -12.92
C ARG A 252 -18.44 0.32 -11.47
N ASP A 253 -19.25 -0.21 -10.56
CA ASP A 253 -19.17 0.11 -9.12
C ASP A 253 -17.81 -0.31 -8.50
N ASN A 254 -17.08 -1.23 -9.15
CA ASN A 254 -15.75 -1.67 -8.75
C ASN A 254 -14.61 -0.89 -9.43
N ILE A 255 -14.91 0.13 -10.24
CA ILE A 255 -13.92 0.96 -10.91
C ILE A 255 -13.80 2.30 -10.18
N THR A 256 -12.55 2.76 -10.00
CA THR A 256 -12.24 4.13 -9.61
C THR A 256 -11.46 4.79 -10.73
N VAL A 257 -12.06 5.77 -11.40
CA VAL A 257 -11.37 6.59 -12.42
C VAL A 257 -10.59 7.70 -11.76
N ILE A 258 -9.41 8.02 -12.30
CA ILE A 258 -8.51 9.03 -11.77
C ILE A 258 -8.15 10.02 -12.88
N SER A 259 -8.25 11.33 -12.60
CA SER A 259 -7.76 12.41 -13.46
C SER A 259 -7.00 13.45 -12.61
N HIS A 260 -6.23 14.33 -13.25
CA HIS A 260 -5.53 15.43 -12.58
C HIS A 260 -5.68 16.80 -13.25
N SER A 261 -6.06 16.85 -14.53
CA SER A 261 -5.95 18.06 -15.35
C SER A 261 -7.33 18.56 -15.75
N THR A 262 -7.64 19.80 -15.34
CA THR A 262 -8.86 20.48 -15.82
C THR A 262 -8.87 20.59 -17.35
N TRP A 263 -7.70 20.66 -17.97
CA TRP A 263 -7.61 20.67 -19.43
C TRP A 263 -8.07 19.32 -20.00
N ASN A 264 -7.50 18.19 -19.54
CA ASN A 264 -7.88 16.83 -19.96
C ASN A 264 -9.40 16.60 -19.75
N ASP A 265 -9.88 16.98 -18.57
CA ASP A 265 -11.27 16.80 -18.14
C ASP A 265 -12.30 17.44 -19.07
N ASN A 266 -11.96 18.63 -19.59
CA ASN A 266 -12.86 19.43 -20.43
C ASN A 266 -12.50 19.33 -21.91
N HIS A 267 -11.42 18.62 -22.26
CA HIS A 267 -10.98 18.47 -23.64
C HIS A 267 -11.89 17.51 -24.40
N SER A 268 -13.03 18.03 -24.85
CA SER A 268 -13.98 17.30 -25.69
C SER A 268 -13.56 17.37 -27.16
N PHE A 269 -12.56 16.58 -27.54
CA PHE A 269 -12.25 16.36 -28.96
C PHE A 269 -13.31 15.49 -29.65
N CYS A 270 -13.99 14.64 -28.86
CA CYS A 270 -14.85 13.55 -29.33
C CYS A 270 -16.24 13.49 -28.68
N GLY A 271 -16.54 14.35 -27.70
CA GLY A 271 -17.89 14.50 -27.14
C GLY A 271 -17.98 14.30 -25.63
N HIS A 272 -17.32 13.29 -25.06
CA HIS A 272 -17.39 13.05 -23.62
C HIS A 272 -16.27 13.76 -22.87
N THR A 273 -16.63 14.26 -21.69
CA THR A 273 -15.79 14.96 -20.73
C THR A 273 -15.73 14.18 -19.41
N TRP A 274 -14.94 14.63 -18.45
CA TRP A 274 -14.89 14.06 -17.11
C TRP A 274 -16.27 14.07 -16.43
N SER A 275 -17.07 15.10 -16.71
CA SER A 275 -18.45 15.20 -16.20
C SER A 275 -19.40 14.12 -16.74
N ASP A 276 -19.08 13.53 -17.89
CA ASP A 276 -19.84 12.41 -18.47
C ASP A 276 -19.36 11.05 -17.92
N LEU A 277 -18.07 10.94 -17.58
CA LEU A 277 -17.45 9.72 -17.06
C LEU A 277 -17.75 9.49 -15.57
N THR A 278 -17.61 10.53 -14.73
CA THR A 278 -17.76 10.41 -13.27
C THR A 278 -19.12 9.93 -12.76
N PRO A 279 -20.26 10.13 -13.46
CA PRO A 279 -21.53 9.52 -13.05
C PRO A 279 -21.56 7.99 -13.23
N LEU A 280 -20.61 7.39 -13.96
CA LEU A 280 -20.60 5.97 -14.26
C LEU A 280 -19.90 5.12 -13.19
N CYS A 281 -19.00 5.69 -12.40
CA CYS A 281 -18.11 4.96 -11.47
C CYS A 281 -17.59 5.88 -10.35
N GLU A 282 -16.87 5.33 -9.38
CA GLU A 282 -16.19 6.13 -8.37
C GLU A 282 -15.08 6.97 -9.04
N SER A 283 -14.84 8.20 -8.56
CA SER A 283 -13.89 9.11 -9.19
C SER A 283 -13.02 9.82 -8.18
N ILE A 284 -11.72 9.92 -8.47
CA ILE A 284 -10.77 10.76 -7.75
C ILE A 284 -10.19 11.77 -8.75
N HIS A 285 -10.21 13.04 -8.40
CA HIS A 285 -9.49 14.06 -9.15
C HIS A 285 -8.38 14.60 -8.25
N ILE A 286 -7.13 14.36 -8.62
CA ILE A 286 -5.96 14.87 -7.90
C ILE A 286 -5.58 16.27 -8.41
N ASP A 287 -4.72 17.00 -7.70
CA ASP A 287 -4.26 18.31 -8.14
C ASP A 287 -3.46 18.19 -9.45
N ASP A 288 -3.39 19.29 -10.20
CA ASP A 288 -2.76 19.28 -11.52
C ASP A 288 -1.26 18.97 -11.47
N GLN A 289 -0.91 17.77 -11.93
CA GLN A 289 0.45 17.27 -11.98
C GLN A 289 1.36 18.06 -12.95
N ASN A 290 0.81 18.91 -13.82
CA ASN A 290 1.60 19.89 -14.59
C ASN A 290 2.29 20.93 -13.71
N SER A 291 1.79 21.15 -12.49
CA SER A 291 2.40 22.05 -11.51
C SER A 291 3.25 21.32 -10.47
N ALA A 292 3.19 19.99 -10.43
CA ALA A 292 3.88 19.12 -9.49
C ALA A 292 5.33 18.79 -9.93
N CYS A 293 5.93 17.73 -9.37
CA CYS A 293 7.28 17.30 -9.73
C CYS A 293 7.40 16.66 -11.12
N TRP A 294 6.27 16.38 -11.79
CA TRP A 294 6.22 15.61 -13.03
C TRP A 294 6.44 16.45 -14.30
N ASN A 295 6.29 17.77 -14.22
CA ASN A 295 6.60 18.70 -15.30
C ASN A 295 7.69 19.69 -14.85
N LYS A 296 8.93 19.40 -15.23
CA LYS A 296 10.13 20.10 -14.76
C LYS A 296 11.13 20.35 -15.90
N SER A 297 12.21 21.05 -15.57
CA SER A 297 13.30 21.21 -16.52
C SER A 297 13.99 19.85 -16.77
N GLU A 298 14.49 19.64 -17.98
CA GLU A 298 15.26 18.43 -18.33
C GLU A 298 16.41 18.16 -17.33
N GLY A 299 17.06 19.22 -16.83
CA GLY A 299 18.12 19.12 -15.82
C GLY A 299 17.68 18.52 -14.49
N GLU A 300 16.41 18.64 -14.11
CA GLU A 300 15.86 18.00 -12.90
C GLU A 300 15.62 16.49 -13.10
N TRP A 301 15.57 16.03 -14.35
CA TRP A 301 15.41 14.62 -14.74
C TRP A 301 16.70 13.95 -15.18
N GLN A 302 17.81 14.71 -15.24
CA GLN A 302 19.13 14.23 -15.69
C GLN A 302 19.60 12.96 -14.95
N TRP A 303 19.14 12.76 -13.71
CA TRP A 303 19.44 11.56 -12.93
C TRP A 303 18.97 10.26 -13.60
N LEU A 304 17.90 10.27 -14.43
CA LEU A 304 17.50 9.11 -15.23
C LEU A 304 18.55 8.76 -16.29
N ALA A 305 19.06 9.78 -16.99
CA ALA A 305 20.14 9.60 -17.96
C ALA A 305 21.43 9.14 -17.29
N ASP A 306 21.80 9.74 -16.15
CA ASP A 306 23.01 9.37 -15.40
C ASP A 306 22.97 7.93 -14.89
N LYS A 307 21.77 7.36 -14.66
CA LYS A 307 21.57 5.96 -14.29
C LYS A 307 21.86 4.98 -15.44
N GLY A 308 21.75 5.43 -16.70
CA GLY A 308 22.08 4.66 -17.89
C GLY A 308 21.06 3.58 -18.27
N GLY A 309 21.27 2.94 -19.42
CA GLY A 309 20.50 1.77 -19.85
C GLY A 309 19.03 2.07 -20.13
N LYS A 310 18.10 1.34 -19.49
CA LYS A 310 16.65 1.55 -19.69
C LYS A 310 16.17 2.93 -19.22
N TYR A 311 16.82 3.50 -18.21
CA TYR A 311 16.47 4.81 -17.66
C TYR A 311 16.94 5.96 -18.55
N GLU A 312 18.13 5.83 -19.14
CA GLU A 312 18.60 6.77 -20.18
C GLU A 312 17.72 6.71 -21.42
N TRP A 313 17.26 5.52 -21.81
CA TRP A 313 16.29 5.41 -22.89
C TRP A 313 14.97 6.15 -22.55
N LEU A 314 14.44 5.98 -21.34
CA LEU A 314 13.22 6.67 -20.90
C LEU A 314 13.40 8.18 -20.88
N PHE A 315 14.51 8.67 -20.34
CA PHE A 315 14.86 10.09 -20.35
C PHE A 315 14.83 10.67 -21.77
N ASN A 316 15.39 9.94 -22.74
CA ASN A 316 15.44 10.33 -24.15
C ASN A 316 14.11 10.20 -24.91
N ARG A 317 13.03 9.71 -24.27
CA ARG A 317 11.68 9.74 -24.86
C ARG A 317 11.02 11.10 -24.76
N ASN A 318 11.55 12.01 -23.94
CA ASN A 318 11.03 13.36 -23.88
C ASN A 318 11.35 14.12 -25.18
N LEU A 319 10.32 14.45 -25.96
CA LEU A 319 10.45 15.21 -27.21
C LEU A 319 10.06 16.69 -27.05
N LYS A 320 9.71 17.11 -25.83
CA LYS A 320 9.32 18.49 -25.46
C LYS A 320 10.51 19.24 -24.85
N SER A 321 10.46 20.57 -24.87
CA SER A 321 11.52 21.42 -24.28
C SER A 321 11.49 21.44 -22.75
N SER A 322 10.32 21.20 -22.15
CA SER A 322 10.21 20.78 -20.75
C SER A 322 10.17 19.25 -20.71
N TRP A 323 10.51 18.68 -19.56
CA TRP A 323 10.36 17.26 -19.31
C TRP A 323 9.06 17.05 -18.54
N ASP A 324 8.05 16.59 -19.27
CA ASP A 324 6.65 16.59 -18.84
C ASP A 324 6.09 15.17 -18.87
N GLY A 325 6.07 14.55 -17.69
CA GLY A 325 5.50 13.23 -17.46
C GLY A 325 4.26 13.31 -16.57
N SER A 326 3.51 14.41 -16.61
CA SER A 326 2.46 14.72 -15.63
C SER A 326 1.36 13.66 -15.50
N ASP A 327 0.92 13.06 -16.61
CA ASP A 327 -0.06 11.97 -16.60
C ASP A 327 0.44 10.73 -15.80
N ALA A 328 1.76 10.49 -15.76
CA ALA A 328 2.35 9.42 -14.96
C ALA A 328 2.20 9.66 -13.43
N GLY A 329 1.98 10.91 -13.01
CA GLY A 329 1.74 11.27 -11.62
C GLY A 329 0.49 10.61 -11.04
N MET A 330 -0.54 10.36 -11.86
CA MET A 330 -1.71 9.56 -11.44
C MET A 330 -1.33 8.13 -11.08
N THR A 331 -0.42 7.53 -11.85
CA THR A 331 0.07 6.17 -11.57
C THR A 331 0.86 6.15 -10.27
N PHE A 332 1.70 7.16 -10.03
CA PHE A 332 2.40 7.32 -8.76
C PHE A 332 1.43 7.47 -7.58
N PHE A 333 0.37 8.25 -7.76
CA PHE A 333 -0.68 8.42 -6.75
C PHE A 333 -1.40 7.11 -6.43
N ILE A 334 -1.77 6.32 -7.45
CA ILE A 334 -2.41 5.01 -7.24
C ILE A 334 -1.57 4.13 -6.32
N ILE A 335 -0.25 4.08 -6.55
CA ILE A 335 0.62 3.11 -5.88
C ILE A 335 1.19 3.62 -4.55
N THR A 336 1.12 4.91 -4.25
CA THR A 336 1.71 5.48 -3.02
C THR A 336 0.72 6.22 -2.13
N GLY A 337 -0.44 6.61 -2.68
CA GLY A 337 -1.33 7.60 -2.07
C GLY A 337 -0.75 9.01 -1.97
N ARG A 338 0.49 9.23 -2.43
CA ARG A 338 1.19 10.53 -2.49
C ARG A 338 1.09 11.12 -3.88
N GLY A 339 1.32 12.42 -4.00
CA GLY A 339 1.29 13.10 -5.28
C GLY A 339 -0.07 13.63 -5.67
N ASN A 340 -0.94 13.87 -4.69
CA ASN A 340 -2.06 14.79 -4.92
C ASN A 340 -1.49 16.21 -5.09
N SER A 341 -1.12 16.88 -3.99
CA SER A 341 -0.43 18.19 -4.01
C SER A 341 1.05 18.12 -3.63
N ASP A 342 1.49 16.97 -3.12
CA ASP A 342 2.72 16.82 -2.35
C ASP A 342 3.83 16.02 -3.06
N ALA A 343 3.62 15.64 -4.32
CA ALA A 343 4.63 14.95 -5.10
C ALA A 343 5.88 15.83 -5.26
N VAL A 344 7.02 15.36 -4.73
CA VAL A 344 8.32 16.01 -4.89
C VAL A 344 9.26 15.13 -5.73
N MET A 345 10.24 15.74 -6.41
CA MET A 345 11.18 15.00 -7.27
C MET A 345 11.96 13.94 -6.49
N ALA A 346 12.21 14.17 -5.20
CA ALA A 346 12.87 13.22 -4.32
C ALA A 346 12.08 11.90 -4.19
N ASP A 347 10.75 11.96 -4.16
CA ASP A 347 9.90 10.76 -4.15
C ASP A 347 10.06 9.99 -5.46
N ALA A 348 9.96 10.65 -6.62
CA ALA A 348 10.21 9.98 -7.90
C ALA A 348 11.61 9.34 -7.95
N GLN A 349 12.65 10.02 -7.49
CA GLN A 349 14.00 9.47 -7.41
C GLN A 349 14.09 8.26 -6.46
N GLU A 350 13.42 8.32 -5.32
CA GLU A 350 13.39 7.24 -4.35
C GLU A 350 12.73 5.98 -4.93
N LEU A 351 11.65 6.14 -5.70
CA LEU A 351 10.97 5.02 -6.38
C LEU A 351 11.95 4.29 -7.29
N PHE A 352 12.66 5.06 -8.12
CA PHE A 352 13.53 4.47 -9.14
C PHE A 352 14.86 3.98 -8.57
N ASN A 353 15.32 4.47 -7.42
CA ASN A 353 16.64 4.13 -6.85
C ASN A 353 16.64 2.97 -5.87
N ASN A 354 15.49 2.58 -5.35
CA ASN A 354 15.36 1.52 -4.39
C ASN A 354 14.68 0.29 -5.01
N ASP A 355 15.08 -0.90 -4.57
CA ASP A 355 14.35 -2.12 -4.89
C ASP A 355 13.07 -2.15 -4.06
N HIS A 356 11.94 -1.90 -4.72
CA HIS A 356 10.63 -2.12 -4.13
C HIS A 356 10.16 -3.50 -4.50
N SER A 357 9.76 -4.28 -3.49
CA SER A 357 9.09 -5.53 -3.73
C SER A 357 7.85 -5.58 -2.88
N CYS A 358 6.70 -5.59 -3.55
CA CYS A 358 5.53 -6.21 -2.96
C CYS A 358 5.84 -7.70 -2.83
N GLU A 359 6.43 -8.10 -1.70
CA GLU A 359 6.41 -9.51 -1.33
C GLU A 359 4.93 -9.88 -1.33
N ALA A 360 4.53 -10.77 -2.25
CA ALA A 360 3.21 -11.33 -2.25
C ALA A 360 3.01 -12.02 -0.90
N VAL A 361 2.44 -11.31 0.06
CA VAL A 361 1.82 -11.92 1.22
C VAL A 361 0.76 -12.78 0.60
N ALA A 362 1.04 -14.07 0.46
CA ALA A 362 0.09 -15.04 -0.02
C ALA A 362 -1.05 -15.08 1.00
N VAL A 363 -1.99 -14.14 0.87
CA VAL A 363 -3.31 -14.22 1.45
C VAL A 363 -3.99 -15.30 0.64
N ASP A 364 -3.71 -16.55 1.01
CA ASP A 364 -4.39 -17.73 0.51
C ASP A 364 -5.85 -17.59 0.94
N ARG A 365 -6.63 -16.85 0.14
CA ARG A 365 -8.08 -16.71 0.25
C ARG A 365 -8.63 -18.11 -0.02
N PRO A 366 -9.33 -18.73 0.94
CA PRO A 366 -9.81 -20.08 0.73
C PRO A 366 -10.91 -20.05 -0.32
N ALA A 367 -10.72 -20.79 -1.41
CA ALA A 367 -11.86 -21.36 -2.12
C ALA A 367 -12.71 -22.12 -1.08
N ARG A 368 -14.02 -21.83 -1.02
CA ARG A 368 -14.95 -22.42 -0.05
C ARG A 368 -14.70 -23.93 0.08
N GLY A 369 -14.27 -24.38 1.27
CA GLY A 369 -14.29 -25.80 1.65
C GLY A 369 -12.96 -26.50 1.97
N THR A 370 -11.82 -25.81 2.08
CA THR A 370 -10.52 -26.47 2.38
C THR A 370 -9.98 -26.16 3.79
N THR A 371 -9.27 -27.15 4.38
CA THR A 371 -8.73 -27.12 5.75
C THR A 371 -7.23 -26.77 5.72
N ARG A 372 -6.79 -25.82 6.55
CA ARG A 372 -5.40 -25.31 6.59
C ARG A 372 -4.41 -26.20 7.38
N LEU A 373 -3.13 -26.14 6.98
CA LEU A 373 -1.96 -26.63 7.72
C LEU A 373 -0.92 -25.52 7.75
N ALA A 374 -0.42 -25.15 8.93
CA ALA A 374 0.61 -24.12 9.10
C ALA A 374 1.92 -24.76 9.60
N ALA A 375 3.05 -24.33 9.04
CA ALA A 375 4.38 -24.74 9.47
C ALA A 375 5.11 -23.52 10.05
N ASN A 376 5.56 -23.62 11.30
CA ASN A 376 6.42 -22.60 11.90
C ASN A 376 7.88 -22.95 11.64
N HIS A 377 8.64 -21.98 11.12
CA HIS A 377 10.08 -22.10 10.98
C HIS A 377 10.77 -21.57 12.25
N ALA A 378 11.46 -22.44 12.97
CA ALA A 378 12.52 -22.07 13.90
C ALA A 378 13.85 -22.64 13.37
N GLY A 379 14.92 -21.86 13.52
CA GLY A 379 16.20 -22.03 12.82
C GLY A 379 16.93 -23.37 13.00
N ALA A 380 18.01 -23.48 12.21
CA ALA A 380 18.87 -24.63 11.96
C ALA A 380 19.07 -25.63 13.13
N SER A 381 18.38 -26.78 13.08
CA SER A 381 18.96 -28.13 13.03
C SER A 381 17.89 -29.24 13.24
N THR A 382 17.83 -30.16 12.28
CA THR A 382 17.44 -31.59 12.40
C THR A 382 16.22 -32.01 13.26
N ARG A 383 15.04 -31.41 13.09
CA ARG A 383 13.70 -32.07 13.22
C ARG A 383 12.58 -31.08 12.89
N ARG A 384 11.82 -31.31 11.81
CA ARG A 384 10.67 -30.46 11.44
C ARG A 384 9.36 -31.13 11.85
N ASN A 385 8.55 -30.44 12.65
CA ASN A 385 7.20 -30.86 13.03
C ASN A 385 6.19 -29.91 12.40
N ALA A 386 5.21 -30.44 11.67
CA ALA A 386 4.08 -29.66 11.16
C ALA A 386 2.87 -29.88 12.07
N ARG A 387 2.10 -28.82 12.36
CA ARG A 387 0.89 -28.89 13.20
C ARG A 387 -0.35 -28.74 12.30
N ALA A 388 -1.28 -29.69 12.40
CA ALA A 388 -2.55 -29.67 11.67
C ALA A 388 -3.65 -29.12 12.57
N PHE A 389 -4.49 -28.21 12.06
CA PHE A 389 -5.60 -27.63 12.80
C PHE A 389 -6.94 -27.87 12.09
N SER A 390 -8.04 -27.90 12.84
CA SER A 390 -9.39 -27.89 12.29
C SER A 390 -9.85 -26.47 11.95
N LEU A 391 -11.00 -26.37 11.27
CA LEU A 391 -11.60 -25.10 10.87
C LEU A 391 -11.95 -24.19 12.05
N ASP A 392 -12.24 -24.76 13.22
CA ASP A 392 -12.47 -24.03 14.48
C ASP A 392 -11.17 -23.77 15.28
N GLY A 393 -10.00 -23.93 14.66
CA GLY A 393 -8.71 -23.62 15.28
C GLY A 393 -8.18 -24.67 16.27
N ARG A 394 -8.85 -25.83 16.42
CA ARG A 394 -8.33 -26.88 17.31
C ARG A 394 -7.19 -27.66 16.66
N LEU A 395 -6.13 -27.90 17.43
CA LEU A 395 -5.02 -28.75 17.00
C LEU A 395 -5.49 -30.20 16.79
N LEU A 396 -5.44 -30.68 15.55
CA LEU A 396 -5.79 -32.05 15.17
C LEU A 396 -4.63 -33.03 15.36
N GLY A 397 -3.39 -32.54 15.34
CA GLY A 397 -2.21 -33.36 15.59
C GLY A 397 -0.92 -32.71 15.11
N THR A 398 0.21 -33.35 15.43
CA THR A 398 1.55 -32.95 14.96
C THR A 398 2.14 -34.07 14.12
N VAL A 399 2.60 -33.75 12.92
CA VAL A 399 3.23 -34.70 11.99
C VAL A 399 4.74 -34.44 11.96
N ARG A 400 5.53 -35.50 12.14
CA ARG A 400 6.99 -35.45 11.97
C ARG A 400 7.31 -35.51 10.49
N LEU A 401 8.01 -34.49 9.98
CA LEU A 401 8.54 -34.50 8.62
C LEU A 401 9.93 -35.12 8.64
N GLY A 402 10.12 -36.19 7.85
CA GLY A 402 11.43 -36.79 7.61
C GLY A 402 12.34 -35.85 6.82
N THR A 403 13.65 -36.06 6.92
CA THR A 403 14.66 -35.24 6.23
C THR A 403 14.69 -35.43 4.72
N ASP A 404 14.15 -36.56 4.23
CA ASP A 404 13.92 -36.85 2.81
C ASP A 404 12.57 -37.51 2.66
N ALA A 405 11.56 -36.79 2.18
CA ALA A 405 10.29 -37.40 1.81
C ALA A 405 9.55 -36.56 0.77
N SER A 406 9.70 -36.95 -0.50
CA SER A 406 8.76 -36.55 -1.56
C SER A 406 7.37 -37.19 -1.39
N ARG A 407 7.17 -38.09 -0.40
CA ARG A 407 5.88 -38.69 -0.01
C ARG A 407 5.83 -39.07 1.47
N LEU A 408 4.77 -38.67 2.19
CA LEU A 408 4.43 -39.16 3.54
C LEU A 408 3.63 -40.47 3.46
N ASP A 409 3.92 -41.46 4.33
CA ASP A 409 3.12 -42.71 4.45
C ASP A 409 1.76 -42.37 5.10
N PRO A 410 0.61 -42.64 4.45
CA PRO A 410 -0.72 -42.38 4.99
C PRO A 410 -0.97 -43.01 6.37
N ARG A 411 -0.30 -44.14 6.66
CA ARG A 411 -0.42 -44.86 7.93
C ARG A 411 0.26 -44.14 9.10
N SER A 412 1.12 -43.18 8.82
CA SER A 412 1.79 -42.35 9.83
C SER A 412 0.96 -41.14 10.29
N LEU A 413 -0.19 -40.88 9.65
CA LEU A 413 -1.09 -39.79 10.04
C LEU A 413 -1.87 -40.11 11.32
N PRO A 414 -2.15 -39.12 12.19
CA PRO A 414 -3.04 -39.29 13.32
C PRO A 414 -4.41 -39.84 12.89
N ARG A 415 -5.00 -40.75 13.69
CA ARG A 415 -6.30 -41.40 13.38
C ARG A 415 -7.43 -40.40 13.07
N ALA A 416 -7.41 -39.23 13.70
CA ALA A 416 -8.37 -38.15 13.47
C ALA A 416 -8.30 -37.54 12.07
N MET A 417 -7.14 -37.63 11.39
CA MET A 417 -6.95 -37.17 10.01
C MET A 417 -7.34 -38.28 9.01
N GLN A 418 -7.06 -39.54 9.34
CA GLN A 418 -7.45 -40.69 8.51
C GLN A 418 -8.97 -40.86 8.42
N SER A 419 -9.71 -40.62 9.50
CA SER A 419 -11.18 -40.71 9.51
C SER A 419 -11.89 -39.64 8.66
N ARG A 420 -11.16 -38.62 8.18
CA ARG A 420 -11.68 -37.54 7.32
C ARG A 420 -11.25 -37.67 5.85
N GLY A 421 -10.77 -38.85 5.43
CA GLY A 421 -10.50 -39.15 4.02
C GLY A 421 -9.23 -38.52 3.44
N LEU A 422 -8.35 -37.95 4.26
CA LEU A 422 -7.02 -37.48 3.82
C LEU A 422 -6.09 -38.68 3.60
N GLN A 423 -5.60 -38.85 2.36
CA GLN A 423 -4.65 -39.94 2.05
C GLN A 423 -3.20 -39.49 1.98
N ALA A 424 -2.90 -38.34 1.36
CA ALA A 424 -1.51 -37.89 1.23
C ALA A 424 -1.37 -36.37 1.24
N ILE A 425 -0.25 -35.92 1.79
CA ILE A 425 0.26 -34.56 1.69
C ILE A 425 1.57 -34.65 0.90
N VAL A 426 1.63 -34.02 -0.26
CA VAL A 426 2.86 -33.88 -1.05
C VAL A 426 3.38 -32.47 -0.84
N VAL A 427 4.62 -32.35 -0.36
CA VAL A 427 5.30 -31.07 -0.16
C VAL A 427 6.51 -31.03 -1.09
N ARG A 428 6.59 -30.03 -1.97
CA ARG A 428 7.80 -29.76 -2.75
C ARG A 428 8.62 -28.67 -2.06
N PHE A 429 9.91 -28.96 -1.89
CA PHE A 429 10.90 -28.02 -1.41
C PHE A 429 11.77 -27.55 -2.57
N ASP A 430 12.11 -26.27 -2.58
CA ASP A 430 13.17 -25.72 -3.43
C ASP A 430 14.05 -24.80 -2.58
N ASN A 431 15.37 -25.00 -2.63
CA ASN A 431 16.34 -24.33 -1.75
C ASN A 431 15.97 -24.32 -0.25
N GLY A 432 15.31 -25.38 0.24
CA GLY A 432 14.94 -25.52 1.66
C GLY A 432 13.62 -24.86 2.07
N HIS A 433 12.96 -24.14 1.17
CA HIS A 433 11.66 -23.49 1.37
C HIS A 433 10.51 -24.30 0.77
N VAL A 434 9.34 -24.27 1.41
CA VAL A 434 8.13 -24.94 0.90
C VAL A 434 7.53 -24.07 -0.20
N ARG A 435 7.57 -24.53 -1.46
CA ARG A 435 6.97 -23.82 -2.60
C ARG A 435 5.54 -24.24 -2.89
N ARG A 436 5.18 -25.51 -2.60
CA ARG A 436 3.86 -26.05 -2.90
C ARG A 436 3.50 -27.19 -1.96
N MET A 437 2.29 -27.13 -1.41
CA MET A 437 1.68 -28.22 -0.64
C MET A 437 0.39 -28.67 -1.32
N THR A 438 0.31 -29.96 -1.67
CA THR A 438 -0.87 -30.54 -2.32
C THR A 438 -1.53 -31.54 -1.39
N ILE A 439 -2.80 -31.31 -1.09
CA ILE A 439 -3.65 -32.23 -0.32
C ILE A 439 -4.43 -33.09 -1.30
N VAL A 440 -4.17 -34.40 -1.30
CA VAL A 440 -4.93 -35.34 -2.13
C VAL A 440 -6.10 -35.90 -1.31
N ARG A 441 -7.32 -35.47 -1.67
CA ARG A 441 -8.58 -36.10 -1.25
C ARG A 441 -9.12 -36.95 -2.39
N ARG A 442 -9.94 -37.95 -2.07
CA ARG A 442 -10.73 -38.66 -3.07
C ARG A 442 -11.78 -37.75 -3.67
#